data_AF-A0A260QGS8-F1
#
_entry.id   AF-A0A260QGS8-F1
#
_cell.length_a   1.000
_cell.length_b   1.000
_cell.length_c   1.000
_cell.angle_alpha   90.00
_cell.angle_beta   90.00
_cell.angle_gamma   90.00
#
_symmetry.space_group_name_H-M   'P 1'
#
loop_
_entity.id
_entity.type
_entity.pdbx_description
1 polymer ?
#
loop_
_entity_poly.entity_id
_entity_poly.type
_entity_poly.pdbx_seq_one_letter_code
_entity_poly.pdbx_strand_id
1 'polypeptide(L)'
;MARPRIHDEELRTRLLEAAAESVAQHGVDSLSLRKLAAAQGTSTTAIYSLFGGRAELLVALFAASFSSFGDVQRSVPVTGDPEVDLRELGVAYRHWALHNPHLYAVMFGGVLGSVDVSGEAQLAAAAMDPLRAAVARAVAAGTMSGASVDLISHSFWAIVHGLVSLELAMPTNPDDEVRRAMFDAGTESVLRGWTRQ
;
A
#
# COMPACT_ATOMS: atom_id res chain seq x y z
N MET A 1 -18.86 12.11 35.55
CA MET A 1 -17.84 11.91 34.49
C MET A 1 -17.98 10.48 33.98
N ALA A 2 -18.17 10.27 32.68
CA ALA A 2 -18.22 8.92 32.12
C ALA A 2 -16.85 8.25 32.26
N ARG A 3 -16.81 6.97 32.67
CA ARG A 3 -15.58 6.19 32.78
C ARG A 3 -14.92 6.13 31.39
N PRO A 4 -13.62 6.46 31.23
CA PRO A 4 -12.96 6.41 29.92
C PRO A 4 -13.14 5.02 29.31
N ARG A 5 -13.48 4.96 28.01
CA ARG A 5 -13.50 3.68 27.29
C ARG A 5 -12.07 3.15 27.30
N ILE A 6 -11.85 2.03 27.97
CA ILE A 6 -10.52 1.42 28.18
C ILE A 6 -9.90 0.92 26.86
N HIS A 7 -10.70 0.84 25.79
CA HIS A 7 -10.34 0.40 24.45
C HIS A 7 -10.85 1.45 23.45
N ASP A 8 -10.08 2.53 23.29
CA ASP A 8 -10.37 3.63 22.38
C ASP A 8 -9.67 3.44 21.01
N GLU A 9 -9.97 4.34 20.08
CA GLU A 9 -9.41 4.31 18.73
C GLU A 9 -7.89 4.54 18.74
N GLU A 10 -7.39 5.32 19.70
CA GLU A 10 -5.94 5.56 19.85
C GLU A 10 -5.19 4.26 20.19
N LEU A 11 -5.69 3.45 21.12
CA LEU A 11 -5.13 2.13 21.39
C LEU A 11 -5.21 1.22 20.16
N ARG A 12 -6.31 1.28 19.40
CA ARG A 12 -6.47 0.49 18.17
C ARG A 12 -5.40 0.85 17.14
N THR A 13 -5.17 2.14 16.89
CA THR A 13 -4.13 2.62 15.96
C THR A 13 -2.74 2.16 16.39
N ARG A 14 -2.36 2.39 17.65
CA ARG A 14 -1.04 1.99 18.16
C ARG A 14 -0.80 0.48 18.09
N LEU A 15 -1.84 -0.34 18.31
CA LEU A 15 -1.75 -1.79 18.16
C LEU A 15 -1.56 -2.22 16.70
N LEU A 16 -2.19 -1.54 15.74
CA LEU A 16 -2.00 -1.81 14.31
C LEU A 16 -0.59 -1.42 13.85
N GLU A 17 -0.09 -0.26 14.27
CA GLU A 17 1.28 0.19 13.95
C GLU A 17 2.33 -0.79 14.49
N ALA A 18 2.22 -1.17 15.75
CA ALA A 18 3.14 -2.12 16.37
C ALA A 18 3.02 -3.53 15.77
N ALA A 19 1.83 -3.95 15.34
CA ALA A 19 1.65 -5.20 14.61
C ALA A 19 2.31 -5.13 13.22
N ALA A 20 2.17 -4.02 12.50
CA ALA A 20 2.81 -3.80 11.20
C ALA A 20 4.34 -3.92 11.33
N GLU A 21 4.92 -3.24 12.31
CA GLU A 21 6.36 -3.27 12.57
C GLU A 21 6.83 -4.70 12.90
N SER A 22 6.12 -5.40 13.79
CA SER A 22 6.44 -6.79 14.15
C SER A 22 6.41 -7.71 12.92
N VAL A 23 5.37 -7.61 12.08
CA VAL A 23 5.22 -8.44 10.87
C VAL A 23 6.34 -8.15 9.88
N ALA A 24 6.69 -6.88 9.68
CA ALA A 24 7.73 -6.49 8.75
C ALA A 24 9.14 -6.92 9.18
N GLN A 25 9.45 -6.85 10.48
CA GLN A 25 10.79 -7.20 10.99
C GLN A 25 10.99 -8.71 11.16
N HIS A 26 9.95 -9.43 11.57
CA HIS A 26 10.08 -10.80 12.06
C HIS A 26 9.20 -11.80 11.30
N GLY A 27 8.47 -11.34 10.29
CA GLY A 27 7.49 -12.14 9.54
C GLY A 27 6.18 -12.30 10.29
N VAL A 28 5.13 -12.61 9.54
CA VAL A 28 3.75 -12.76 10.05
C VAL A 28 3.62 -13.80 11.16
N ASP A 29 4.32 -14.93 11.05
CA ASP A 29 4.26 -16.04 12.03
C ASP A 29 4.80 -15.67 13.41
N SER A 30 5.65 -14.66 13.49
CA SER A 30 6.20 -14.17 14.76
C SER A 30 5.21 -13.35 15.59
N LEU A 31 4.10 -12.89 14.99
CA LEU A 31 3.14 -11.99 15.63
C LEU A 31 2.48 -12.67 16.84
N SER A 32 2.82 -12.19 18.03
CA SER A 32 2.30 -12.68 19.31
C SER A 32 1.48 -11.60 20.01
N LEU A 33 0.20 -11.88 20.26
CA LEU A 33 -0.69 -10.94 20.98
C LEU A 33 -0.17 -10.59 22.37
N ARG A 34 0.50 -11.53 23.05
CA ARG A 34 1.09 -11.29 24.37
C ARG A 34 2.25 -10.31 24.30
N LYS A 35 3.16 -10.49 23.33
CA LYS A 35 4.29 -9.56 23.14
C LYS A 35 3.78 -8.18 22.71
N LEU A 36 2.81 -8.15 21.80
CA LEU A 36 2.19 -6.92 21.33
C LEU A 36 1.51 -6.15 22.47
N ALA A 37 0.71 -6.83 23.29
CA ALA A 37 0.05 -6.24 24.45
C ALA A 37 1.07 -5.65 25.45
N ALA A 38 2.12 -6.41 25.77
CA ALA A 38 3.18 -5.96 26.66
C ALA A 38 3.92 -4.73 26.10
N ALA A 39 4.24 -4.71 24.80
CA ALA A 39 4.92 -3.60 24.15
C ALA A 39 4.08 -2.31 24.15
N GLN A 40 2.76 -2.44 24.03
CA GLN A 40 1.82 -1.32 24.00
C GLN A 40 1.24 -0.97 25.38
N GLY A 41 1.74 -1.58 26.46
CA GLY A 41 1.27 -1.30 27.83
C GLY A 41 -0.20 -1.65 28.05
N THR A 42 -0.73 -2.66 27.35
CA THR A 42 -2.12 -3.11 27.42
C THR A 42 -2.23 -4.60 27.76
N SER A 43 -3.46 -5.12 27.80
CA SER A 43 -3.73 -6.55 28.04
C SER A 43 -4.06 -7.27 26.74
N THR A 44 -3.84 -8.59 26.70
CA THR A 44 -4.33 -9.42 25.59
C THR A 44 -5.86 -9.37 25.49
N THR A 45 -6.57 -9.26 26.61
CA THR A 45 -8.03 -9.03 26.65
C THR A 45 -8.46 -7.79 25.88
N ALA A 46 -7.67 -6.71 25.91
CA ALA A 46 -7.93 -5.51 25.12
C ALA A 46 -7.85 -5.78 23.62
N ILE A 47 -6.83 -6.53 23.18
CA ILE A 47 -6.65 -6.92 21.77
C ILE A 47 -7.81 -7.81 21.32
N TYR A 48 -8.20 -8.80 22.12
CA TYR A 48 -9.38 -9.62 21.82
C TYR A 48 -10.65 -8.78 21.74
N SER A 49 -10.81 -7.77 22.60
CA SER A 49 -11.98 -6.89 22.57
C SER A 49 -12.00 -5.95 21.35
N LEU A 50 -10.84 -5.50 20.88
CA LEU A 50 -10.72 -4.56 19.76
C LEU A 50 -10.73 -5.24 18.39
N PHE A 51 -10.17 -6.44 18.29
CA PHE A 51 -9.94 -7.11 17.02
C PHE A 51 -10.62 -8.47 16.93
N GLY A 52 -10.77 -9.20 18.04
CA GLY A 52 -11.33 -10.57 18.03
C GLY A 52 -10.27 -11.67 18.09
N GLY A 53 -9.00 -11.36 17.82
CA GLY A 53 -7.92 -12.34 17.86
C GLY A 53 -6.75 -11.96 16.96
N ARG A 54 -5.83 -12.92 16.77
CA ARG A 54 -4.66 -12.72 15.90
C ARG A 54 -5.05 -12.65 14.44
N ALA A 55 -5.97 -13.51 13.99
CA ALA A 55 -6.37 -13.55 12.59
C ALA A 55 -7.09 -12.25 12.20
N GLU A 56 -8.02 -11.81 13.03
CA GLU A 56 -8.79 -10.59 12.83
C GLU A 56 -7.94 -9.32 12.98
N LEU A 57 -6.91 -9.34 13.84
CA LEU A 57 -5.89 -8.29 13.87
C LEU A 57 -5.13 -8.21 12.54
N LEU A 58 -4.77 -9.34 11.93
CA LEU A 58 -4.09 -9.37 10.63
C LEU A 58 -5.01 -8.89 9.49
N VAL A 59 -6.30 -9.25 9.51
CA VAL A 59 -7.29 -8.73 8.56
C VAL A 59 -7.45 -7.21 8.73
N ALA A 60 -7.59 -6.73 9.97
CA ALA A 60 -7.69 -5.29 10.25
C ALA A 60 -6.42 -4.53 9.82
N LEU A 61 -5.25 -5.14 10.01
CA LEU A 61 -3.97 -4.60 9.57
C LEU A 61 -3.88 -4.53 8.04
N PHE A 62 -4.30 -5.58 7.34
CA PHE A 62 -4.39 -5.59 5.89
C PHE A 62 -5.31 -4.48 5.36
N ALA A 63 -6.52 -4.36 5.92
CA ALA A 63 -7.47 -3.31 5.57
C ALA A 63 -6.90 -1.91 5.84
N ALA A 64 -6.24 -1.70 6.99
CA ALA A 64 -5.63 -0.42 7.33
C ALA A 64 -4.51 -0.03 6.34
N SER A 65 -3.68 -0.98 5.91
CA SER A 65 -2.63 -0.72 4.93
C SER A 65 -3.22 -0.29 3.58
N PHE A 66 -4.23 -0.99 3.07
CA PHE A 66 -4.90 -0.63 1.82
C PHE A 66 -5.68 0.69 1.91
N SER A 67 -6.30 0.98 3.06
CA SER A 67 -6.95 2.27 3.28
C SER A 67 -5.94 3.42 3.20
N SER A 68 -4.84 3.31 3.95
CA SER A 68 -3.76 4.32 3.97
C SER A 68 -3.16 4.54 2.58
N PHE A 69 -2.85 3.46 1.86
CA PHE A 69 -2.35 3.54 0.49
C PHE A 69 -3.38 4.17 -0.46
N GLY A 70 -4.63 3.73 -0.39
CA GLY A 70 -5.72 4.27 -1.20
C GLY A 70 -5.98 5.76 -0.95
N ASP A 71 -5.87 6.23 0.29
CA ASP A 71 -6.02 7.65 0.63
C ASP A 71 -4.94 8.49 -0.05
N VAL A 72 -3.69 8.03 -0.04
CA VAL A 72 -2.60 8.72 -0.74
C VAL A 72 -2.84 8.74 -2.26
N GLN A 73 -3.22 7.62 -2.86
CA GLN A 73 -3.51 7.56 -4.30
C GLN A 73 -4.68 8.47 -4.69
N ARG A 74 -5.74 8.55 -3.88
CA ARG A 74 -6.88 9.45 -4.10
C ARG A 74 -6.54 10.92 -3.88
N SER A 75 -5.51 11.22 -3.10
CA SER A 75 -5.06 12.59 -2.86
C SER A 75 -4.31 13.21 -4.04
N VAL A 76 -3.88 12.40 -5.01
CA VAL A 76 -3.22 12.87 -6.22
C VAL A 76 -4.20 13.71 -7.05
N PRO A 77 -3.88 14.99 -7.34
CA PRO A 77 -4.75 15.84 -8.15
C PRO A 77 -4.99 15.27 -9.54
N VAL A 78 -6.24 15.29 -9.98
CA VAL A 78 -6.60 14.99 -11.37
C VAL A 78 -6.45 16.26 -12.20
N THR A 79 -5.59 16.21 -13.22
CA THR A 79 -5.35 17.33 -14.12
C THR A 79 -5.98 17.10 -15.50
N GLY A 80 -5.74 18.03 -16.43
CA GLY A 80 -6.11 17.87 -17.84
C GLY A 80 -5.15 16.98 -18.63
N ASP A 81 -4.06 16.51 -18.02
CA ASP A 81 -3.04 15.68 -18.67
C ASP A 81 -2.96 14.31 -17.96
N PRO A 82 -3.60 13.27 -18.53
CA PRO A 82 -3.58 11.93 -17.94
C PRO A 82 -2.19 11.33 -17.79
N GLU A 83 -1.21 11.71 -18.61
CA GLU A 83 0.15 11.17 -18.49
C GLU A 83 0.89 11.77 -17.29
N VAL A 84 0.68 13.06 -17.03
CA VAL A 84 1.16 13.71 -15.79
C VAL A 84 0.52 13.05 -14.58
N ASP A 85 -0.80 12.86 -14.59
CA ASP A 85 -1.51 12.21 -13.48
C ASP A 85 -0.98 10.80 -13.20
N LEU A 86 -0.67 10.02 -14.24
CA LEU A 86 -0.08 8.67 -14.10
C LEU A 86 1.31 8.71 -13.45
N ARG A 87 2.16 9.66 -13.84
CA ARG A 87 3.47 9.86 -13.21
C ARG A 87 3.34 10.22 -11.73
N GLU A 88 2.45 11.16 -11.41
CA GLU A 88 2.19 11.58 -10.03
C GLU A 88 1.63 10.45 -9.16
N LEU A 89 0.76 9.58 -9.71
CA LEU A 89 0.30 8.38 -9.00
C LEU A 89 1.44 7.41 -8.68
N GLY A 90 2.39 7.25 -9.61
CA GLY A 90 3.62 6.49 -9.38
C GLY A 90 4.49 7.10 -8.27
N VAL A 91 4.71 8.42 -8.31
CA VAL A 91 5.46 9.14 -7.28
C VAL A 91 4.79 9.02 -5.91
N ALA A 92 3.48 9.18 -5.84
CA ALA A 92 2.70 9.03 -4.61
C ALA A 92 2.78 7.60 -4.06
N TYR A 93 2.75 6.58 -4.92
CA TYR A 93 2.96 5.18 -4.55
C TYR A 93 4.32 5.01 -3.88
N ARG A 94 5.38 5.45 -4.56
CA ARG A 94 6.76 5.33 -4.07
C ARG A 94 6.93 6.05 -2.74
N HIS A 95 6.46 7.30 -2.66
CA HIS A 95 6.54 8.09 -1.44
C HIS A 95 5.84 7.40 -0.27
N TRP A 96 4.62 6.90 -0.47
CA TRP A 96 3.88 6.17 0.57
C TRP A 96 4.63 4.93 1.04
N ALA A 97 5.14 4.12 0.11
CA ALA A 97 5.84 2.89 0.43
C ALA A 97 7.13 3.12 1.24
N LEU A 98 7.92 4.14 0.88
CA LEU A 98 9.17 4.49 1.57
C LEU A 98 8.92 5.07 2.98
N HIS A 99 7.82 5.79 3.18
CA HIS A 99 7.42 6.31 4.50
C HIS A 99 6.71 5.25 5.36
N ASN A 100 6.14 4.22 4.74
CA ASN A 100 5.37 3.18 5.42
C ASN A 100 5.87 1.76 5.06
N PRO A 101 7.17 1.46 5.22
CA PRO A 101 7.74 0.17 4.79
C PRO A 101 7.08 -1.02 5.48
N HIS A 102 6.61 -0.84 6.72
CA HIS A 102 5.90 -1.86 7.47
C HIS A 102 4.50 -2.16 6.91
N LEU A 103 3.73 -1.13 6.53
CA LEU A 103 2.43 -1.32 5.90
C LEU A 103 2.56 -1.88 4.48
N TYR A 104 3.62 -1.48 3.76
CA TYR A 104 3.99 -2.07 2.47
C TYR A 104 4.25 -3.57 2.59
N ALA A 105 5.03 -3.98 3.59
CA ALA A 105 5.31 -5.39 3.86
C ALA A 105 4.05 -6.18 4.26
N VAL A 106 3.05 -5.55 4.90
CA VAL A 106 1.76 -6.19 5.14
C VAL A 106 1.03 -6.48 3.83
N MET A 107 0.96 -5.51 2.92
CA MET A 107 0.23 -5.67 1.65
C MET A 107 0.87 -6.72 0.73
N PHE A 108 2.20 -6.78 0.70
CA PHE A 108 2.95 -7.54 -0.31
C PHE A 108 3.91 -8.61 0.24
N GLY A 109 4.09 -8.69 1.55
CA GLY A 109 5.13 -9.49 2.23
C GLY A 109 4.64 -10.75 2.95
N GLY A 110 3.44 -11.25 2.64
CA GLY A 110 3.01 -12.60 3.03
C GLY A 110 1.75 -12.71 3.88
N VAL A 111 1.16 -11.60 4.36
CA VAL A 111 -0.12 -11.63 5.10
C VAL A 111 -1.23 -12.27 4.27
N LEU A 112 -1.24 -12.03 2.95
CA LEU A 112 -2.15 -12.65 1.98
C LEU A 112 -2.14 -14.19 2.02
N GLY A 113 -1.04 -14.81 2.45
CA GLY A 113 -0.90 -16.26 2.56
C GLY A 113 -1.24 -16.82 3.95
N SER A 114 -1.43 -15.96 4.96
CA SER A 114 -1.55 -16.38 6.37
C SER A 114 -2.96 -16.29 6.94
N VAL A 115 -3.83 -15.46 6.35
CA VAL A 115 -5.22 -15.29 6.77
C VAL A 115 -6.12 -15.07 5.55
N ASP A 116 -7.39 -15.44 5.68
CA ASP A 116 -8.39 -15.12 4.66
C ASP A 116 -8.73 -13.62 4.70
N VAL A 117 -8.37 -12.91 3.64
CA VAL A 117 -8.67 -11.49 3.45
C VAL A 117 -9.69 -11.26 2.31
N SER A 118 -10.38 -12.30 1.85
CA SER A 118 -11.31 -12.19 0.73
C SER A 118 -12.43 -11.17 0.99
N GLY A 119 -12.84 -11.00 2.25
CA GLY A 119 -13.79 -9.96 2.67
C GLY A 119 -13.30 -8.52 2.47
N GLU A 120 -11.99 -8.31 2.28
CA GLU A 120 -11.36 -7.01 2.06
C GLU A 120 -10.97 -6.78 0.59
N ALA A 121 -11.35 -7.67 -0.33
CA ALA A 121 -10.97 -7.59 -1.73
C ALA A 121 -11.40 -6.26 -2.39
N GLN A 122 -12.53 -5.69 -1.97
CA GLN A 122 -13.02 -4.42 -2.47
C GLN A 122 -12.11 -3.24 -2.07
N LEU A 123 -11.48 -3.27 -0.90
CA LEU A 123 -10.51 -2.24 -0.50
C LEU A 123 -9.27 -2.28 -1.40
N ALA A 124 -8.77 -3.47 -1.69
CA ALA A 124 -7.63 -3.66 -2.58
C ALA A 124 -7.95 -3.19 -4.01
N ALA A 125 -9.15 -3.51 -4.51
CA ALA A 125 -9.62 -3.02 -5.80
C ALA A 125 -9.74 -1.48 -5.81
N ALA A 126 -10.38 -0.89 -4.79
CA ALA A 126 -10.60 0.54 -4.70
C ALA A 126 -9.30 1.36 -4.62
N ALA A 127 -8.23 0.77 -4.07
CA ALA A 127 -6.92 1.41 -4.05
C ALA A 127 -6.27 1.53 -5.46
N MET A 128 -6.76 0.77 -6.45
CA MET A 128 -6.33 0.84 -7.85
C MET A 128 -7.20 1.76 -8.72
N ASP A 129 -8.34 2.22 -8.22
CA ASP A 129 -9.27 3.04 -8.99
C ASP A 129 -8.65 4.33 -9.54
N PRO A 130 -7.82 5.10 -8.80
CA PRO A 130 -7.18 6.30 -9.33
C PRO A 130 -6.32 6.01 -10.58
N LEU A 131 -5.54 4.92 -10.53
CA LEU A 131 -4.71 4.47 -11.65
C LEU A 131 -5.56 4.04 -12.85
N ARG A 132 -6.57 3.19 -12.62
CA ARG A 132 -7.48 2.75 -13.70
C ARG A 132 -8.21 3.93 -14.34
N ALA A 133 -8.66 4.88 -13.54
CA ALA A 133 -9.33 6.10 -14.02
C ALA A 133 -8.40 6.97 -14.87
N ALA A 134 -7.13 7.15 -14.47
CA ALA A 134 -6.15 7.91 -15.25
C ALA A 134 -5.84 7.25 -16.59
N VAL A 135 -5.64 5.92 -16.61
CA VAL A 135 -5.48 5.15 -17.85
C VAL A 135 -6.72 5.26 -18.74
N ALA A 136 -7.92 5.14 -18.18
CA ALA A 136 -9.16 5.26 -18.94
C ALA A 136 -9.30 6.64 -19.61
N ARG A 137 -8.89 7.73 -18.93
CA ARG A 137 -8.85 9.08 -19.53
C ARG A 137 -7.84 9.16 -20.68
N ALA A 138 -6.65 8.59 -20.53
CA ALA A 138 -5.64 8.56 -21.59
C ALA A 138 -6.13 7.80 -22.83
N VAL A 139 -6.79 6.66 -22.62
CA VAL A 139 -7.39 5.86 -23.71
C VAL A 139 -8.54 6.62 -24.38
N ALA A 140 -9.42 7.26 -23.60
CA ALA A 140 -10.52 8.06 -24.15
C ALA A 140 -10.04 9.30 -24.93
N ALA A 141 -8.93 9.91 -24.50
CA ALA A 141 -8.26 11.01 -25.21
C ALA A 141 -7.48 10.55 -26.45
N GLY A 142 -7.31 9.23 -26.64
CA GLY A 142 -6.56 8.65 -27.75
C GLY A 142 -5.04 8.82 -27.66
N THR A 143 -4.51 9.23 -26.51
CA THR A 143 -3.06 9.34 -26.26
C THR A 143 -2.44 7.98 -25.97
N MET A 144 -3.20 7.06 -25.38
CA MET A 144 -2.82 5.64 -25.21
C MET A 144 -3.77 4.72 -25.99
N SER A 145 -3.25 3.66 -26.59
CA SER A 145 -4.08 2.70 -27.35
C SER A 145 -3.42 1.32 -27.48
N GLY A 146 -4.12 0.37 -28.12
CA GLY A 146 -3.57 -0.97 -28.44
C GLY A 146 -3.73 -2.03 -27.35
N ALA A 147 -4.32 -1.69 -26.19
CA ALA A 147 -4.55 -2.60 -25.08
C ALA A 147 -5.78 -2.18 -24.24
N SER A 148 -6.26 -3.08 -23.38
CA SER A 148 -7.29 -2.75 -22.40
C SER A 148 -6.76 -1.84 -21.30
N VAL A 149 -7.65 -1.05 -20.68
CA VAL A 149 -7.33 -0.23 -19.49
C VAL A 149 -6.67 -1.09 -18.42
N ASP A 150 -7.22 -2.27 -18.16
CA ASP A 150 -6.67 -3.18 -17.15
C ASP A 150 -5.24 -3.64 -17.49
N LEU A 151 -4.94 -3.97 -18.74
CA LEU A 151 -3.58 -4.37 -19.12
C LEU A 151 -2.58 -3.23 -18.89
N ILE A 152 -2.92 -2.02 -19.36
CA ILE A 152 -2.05 -0.84 -19.22
C ILE A 152 -1.85 -0.50 -17.73
N SER A 153 -2.93 -0.49 -16.93
CA SER A 153 -2.86 -0.21 -15.49
C SER A 153 -1.97 -1.22 -14.76
N HIS A 154 -2.14 -2.53 -15.01
CA HIS A 154 -1.32 -3.54 -14.33
C HIS A 154 0.13 -3.52 -14.83
N SER A 155 0.40 -3.23 -16.10
CA SER A 155 1.77 -3.06 -16.60
C SER A 155 2.48 -1.87 -15.95
N PHE A 156 1.80 -0.72 -15.83
CA PHE A 156 2.35 0.43 -15.13
C PHE A 156 2.59 0.13 -13.65
N TRP A 157 1.59 -0.44 -12.96
CA TRP A 157 1.71 -0.83 -11.56
C TRP A 157 2.85 -1.84 -11.34
N ALA A 158 3.01 -2.83 -12.21
CA ALA A 158 4.09 -3.82 -12.09
C ALA A 158 5.48 -3.17 -12.11
N ILE A 159 5.69 -2.16 -12.97
CA ILE A 159 6.95 -1.42 -13.04
C ILE A 159 7.17 -0.59 -11.77
N VAL A 160 6.16 0.19 -11.36
CA VAL A 160 6.23 0.99 -10.11
C VAL A 160 6.49 0.09 -8.90
N HIS A 161 5.72 -0.98 -8.75
CA HIS A 161 5.85 -1.95 -7.67
C HIS A 161 7.23 -2.61 -7.67
N GLY A 162 7.73 -3.06 -8.83
CA GLY A 162 9.05 -3.68 -8.95
C GLY A 162 10.17 -2.74 -8.53
N LEU A 163 10.16 -1.50 -9.00
CA LEU A 163 11.17 -0.50 -8.68
C LEU A 163 11.16 -0.14 -7.18
N VAL A 164 9.98 0.05 -6.61
CA VAL A 164 9.82 0.35 -5.17
C VAL A 164 10.21 -0.84 -4.30
N SER A 165 9.84 -2.06 -4.68
CA SER A 165 10.25 -3.29 -3.98
C SER A 165 11.78 -3.45 -3.98
N LEU A 166 12.45 -3.14 -5.10
CA LEU A 166 13.92 -3.17 -5.17
C LEU A 166 14.57 -2.10 -4.29
N GLU A 167 14.02 -0.89 -4.27
CA GLU A 167 14.52 0.20 -3.41
C GLU A 167 14.38 -0.13 -1.92
N LEU A 168 13.24 -0.69 -1.51
CA LEU A 168 13.02 -1.15 -0.14
C LEU A 168 13.94 -2.32 0.25
N ALA A 169 14.22 -3.22 -0.68
CA ALA A 169 15.10 -4.36 -0.45
C ALA A 169 16.60 -3.99 -0.45
N MET A 170 16.98 -2.93 -1.18
CA MET A 170 18.36 -2.49 -1.35
C MET A 170 18.51 -0.99 -1.04
N PRO A 171 18.30 -0.57 0.23
CA PRO A 171 18.20 0.85 0.61
C PRO A 171 19.51 1.64 0.46
N THR A 172 20.64 0.97 0.23
CA THR A 172 21.95 1.60 0.04
C THR A 172 22.55 1.38 -1.36
N ASN A 173 21.89 0.63 -2.24
CA ASN A 173 22.42 0.30 -3.56
C ASN A 173 21.32 0.19 -4.64
N PRO A 174 21.38 0.98 -5.73
CA PRO A 174 22.32 2.07 -5.97
C PRO A 174 22.01 3.28 -5.05
N ASP A 175 22.79 4.36 -5.15
CA ASP A 175 22.52 5.58 -4.37
C ASP A 175 21.17 6.22 -4.70
N ASP A 176 20.76 7.16 -3.86
CA ASP A 176 19.47 7.87 -3.96
C ASP A 176 19.22 8.56 -5.31
N GLU A 177 20.26 9.12 -5.92
CA GLU A 177 20.14 9.84 -7.18
C GLU A 177 19.84 8.85 -8.31
N VAL A 178 20.62 7.76 -8.36
CA VAL A 178 20.42 6.69 -9.33
C VAL A 178 19.05 6.03 -9.13
N ARG A 179 18.59 5.80 -7.89
CA ARG A 179 17.26 5.24 -7.64
C ARG A 179 16.12 6.13 -8.16
N ARG A 180 16.22 7.45 -7.96
CA ARG A 180 15.25 8.40 -8.51
C ARG A 180 15.26 8.36 -10.04
N ALA A 181 16.44 8.42 -10.65
CA ALA A 181 16.58 8.35 -12.10
C ALA A 181 16.04 7.03 -12.68
N MET A 182 16.28 5.89 -12.02
CA MET A 182 15.72 4.60 -12.40
C MET A 182 14.20 4.57 -12.30
N PHE A 183 13.64 5.17 -11.25
CA PHE A 183 12.19 5.28 -11.08
C PHE A 183 11.55 6.10 -12.21
N ASP A 184 12.10 7.28 -12.47
CA ASP A 184 11.60 8.19 -13.50
C ASP A 184 11.74 7.57 -14.90
N ALA A 185 12.90 7.02 -15.24
CA ALA A 185 13.14 6.38 -16.53
C ALA A 185 12.27 5.13 -16.74
N GLY A 186 12.09 4.31 -15.69
CA GLY A 186 11.27 3.11 -15.74
C GLY A 186 9.80 3.42 -15.97
N THR A 187 9.25 4.37 -15.20
CA THR A 187 7.85 4.82 -15.33
C THR A 187 7.61 5.52 -16.67
N GLU A 188 8.53 6.36 -17.11
CA GLU A 188 8.46 6.99 -18.43
C GLU A 188 8.48 5.96 -19.56
N SER A 189 9.39 4.98 -19.50
CA SER A 189 9.54 3.96 -20.54
C SER A 189 8.27 3.12 -20.71
N VAL A 190 7.63 2.71 -19.61
CA VAL A 190 6.38 1.95 -19.69
C VAL A 190 5.22 2.80 -20.22
N LEU A 191 5.13 4.08 -19.86
CA LEU A 191 4.08 4.97 -20.39
C LEU A 191 4.25 5.22 -21.89
N ARG A 192 5.48 5.53 -22.33
CA ARG A 192 5.81 5.71 -23.75
C ARG A 192 5.51 4.47 -24.58
N GLY A 193 5.63 3.27 -24.00
CA GLY A 193 5.30 2.01 -24.67
C GLY A 193 3.81 1.87 -25.05
N TRP A 194 2.93 2.64 -24.42
CA TRP A 194 1.49 2.67 -24.70
C TRP A 194 1.05 3.92 -25.47
N THR A 195 1.92 4.93 -25.59
CA THR A 195 1.63 6.14 -26.36
C THR A 195 1.45 5.78 -27.83
N ARG A 196 0.44 6.39 -28.46
CA ARG A 196 0.18 6.21 -29.89
C ARG A 196 1.37 6.72 -30.72
N GLN A 197 1.91 5.87 -31.60
CA GLN A 197 2.86 6.28 -32.64
C GLN A 197 2.15 7.02 -33.79
#